data_AF-A0A0Q6TA17-F1
#
_entry.id   AF-A0A0Q6TA17-F1
#
_cell.length_a   1.000
_cell.length_b   1.000
_cell.length_c   1.000
_cell.angle_alpha   90.00
_cell.angle_beta   90.00
_cell.angle_gamma   90.00
#
_symmetry.space_group_name_H-M   'P 1'
#
loop_
_entity.id
_entity.type
_entity.pdbx_description
1 polymer ?
#
loop_
_entity_poly.entity_id
_entity_poly.type
_entity_poly.pdbx_seq_one_letter_code
_entity_poly.pdbx_strand_id
1 'polypeptide(L)'
;MSDINTWFLIALGCALHGLVAAAPPTAPAAPLRAEGTEWVLQTESGALRSADLVGAELRLAGGAVLRIDSVQHIGASPGRGWWAHELSVRTELQGWQPLCAPHSDGTHYAVVLPGREQADGSLSEDATAFALSCTSGALAKCLRMGYEPWQTTSAGVPLRSTFNACVRMVRADYGGHGVPYTENGHQIDVYDPLGVQRPDLLPGQHFEAGWSEHGAVCVHHVRVEHKLTLAQLESLYPPLRGRVGEVCTEDFARAHGALLFNRSDLPGTVAR
;
A
#
# COMPACT_ATOMS: atom_id res chain seq x y z
N MET A 1 -7.79 -73.42 59.47
CA MET A 1 -8.54 -74.24 58.50
C MET A 1 -8.70 -73.45 57.23
N SER A 2 -8.11 -74.00 56.17
CA SER A 2 -8.45 -73.83 54.74
C SER A 2 -7.91 -72.62 53.98
N ASP A 3 -6.96 -73.00 53.12
CA ASP A 3 -6.28 -72.37 51.99
C ASP A 3 -7.16 -71.89 50.82
N ILE A 4 -6.45 -71.35 49.79
CA ILE A 4 -6.71 -71.29 48.33
C ILE A 4 -6.93 -69.84 47.83
N ASN A 5 -5.91 -69.16 47.28
CA ASN A 5 -5.25 -69.28 45.96
C ASN A 5 -6.08 -68.71 44.81
N THR A 6 -5.77 -67.49 44.38
CA THR A 6 -6.18 -66.93 43.08
C THR A 6 -5.04 -66.08 42.50
N TRP A 7 -4.51 -66.51 41.36
CA TRP A 7 -3.66 -65.73 40.48
C TRP A 7 -4.52 -65.27 39.30
N PHE A 8 -4.47 -63.98 38.94
CA PHE A 8 -4.86 -63.52 37.61
C PHE A 8 -3.80 -62.58 37.03
N LEU A 9 -3.45 -62.93 35.80
CA LEU A 9 -2.45 -62.39 34.87
C LEU A 9 -2.56 -60.87 34.68
N ILE A 10 -1.43 -60.16 34.80
CA ILE A 10 -1.30 -58.79 34.28
C ILE A 10 -0.70 -58.87 32.88
N ALA A 11 -1.46 -58.40 31.89
CA ALA A 11 -1.05 -58.29 30.50
C ALA A 11 0.11 -57.28 30.35
N LEU A 12 1.17 -57.72 29.68
CA LEU A 12 2.33 -56.92 29.32
C LEU A 12 1.96 -55.98 28.16
N GLY A 13 1.63 -54.73 28.46
CA GLY A 13 1.44 -53.68 27.46
C GLY A 13 2.80 -53.13 27.00
N CYS A 14 3.24 -53.55 25.81
CA CYS A 14 4.46 -53.06 25.17
C CYS A 14 4.21 -51.64 24.62
N ALA A 15 4.62 -50.61 25.34
CA ALA A 15 4.58 -49.23 24.87
C ALA A 15 5.78 -48.96 23.95
N LEU A 16 5.57 -49.03 22.63
CA LEU A 16 6.51 -48.48 21.65
C LEU A 16 6.59 -46.97 21.87
N HIS A 17 7.70 -46.52 22.44
CA HIS A 17 8.07 -45.11 22.48
C HIS A 17 8.53 -44.71 21.09
N GLY A 18 7.59 -44.23 20.27
CA GLY A 18 7.93 -43.53 19.04
C GLY A 18 8.69 -42.25 19.39
N LEU A 19 9.97 -42.17 19.05
CA LEU A 19 10.70 -40.91 19.05
C LEU A 19 10.03 -39.97 18.04
N VAL A 20 9.24 -39.04 18.54
CA VAL A 20 8.87 -37.84 17.79
C VAL A 20 10.17 -37.06 17.63
N ALA A 21 10.74 -37.07 16.42
CA ALA A 21 11.83 -36.18 16.07
C ALA A 21 11.32 -34.75 16.23
N ALA A 22 11.78 -34.07 17.27
CA ALA A 22 11.55 -32.64 17.42
C ALA A 22 12.18 -31.96 16.20
N ALA A 23 11.35 -31.26 15.42
CA ALA A 23 11.86 -30.39 14.37
C ALA A 23 12.88 -29.43 14.99
N PRO A 24 14.04 -29.21 14.35
CA PRO A 24 15.03 -28.29 14.89
C PRO A 24 14.38 -26.91 15.10
N PRO A 25 14.75 -26.18 16.17
CA PRO A 25 14.25 -24.83 16.39
C PRO A 25 14.59 -24.01 15.15
N THR A 26 13.54 -23.50 14.48
CA THR A 26 13.67 -22.59 13.35
C THR A 26 14.58 -21.45 13.79
N ALA A 27 15.76 -21.31 13.18
CA ALA A 27 16.61 -20.15 13.41
C ALA A 27 15.76 -18.88 13.25
N PRO A 28 15.97 -17.84 14.08
CA PRO A 28 15.25 -16.59 13.90
C PRO A 28 15.47 -16.14 12.45
N ALA A 29 14.38 -16.01 11.70
CA ALA A 29 14.47 -15.59 10.30
C ALA A 29 15.24 -14.27 10.27
N ALA A 30 16.27 -14.21 9.41
CA ALA A 30 16.99 -12.98 9.16
C ALA A 30 16.00 -11.83 8.90
N PRO A 31 16.20 -10.64 9.49
CA PRO A 31 15.23 -9.56 9.39
C PRO A 31 15.14 -9.09 7.94
N LEU A 32 14.00 -9.38 7.30
CA LEU A 32 13.64 -8.85 6.00
C LEU A 32 13.04 -7.46 6.18
N ARG A 33 13.63 -6.45 5.53
CA ARG A 33 13.15 -5.06 5.58
C ARG A 33 12.99 -4.49 4.18
N ALA A 34 12.35 -3.34 4.07
CA ALA A 34 12.33 -2.56 2.84
C ALA A 34 13.32 -1.40 2.91
N GLU A 35 14.13 -1.23 1.87
CA GLU A 35 14.98 -0.06 1.63
C GLU A 35 14.62 0.52 0.26
N GLY A 36 14.04 1.72 0.23
CA GLY A 36 13.35 2.20 -0.97
C GLY A 36 12.26 1.21 -1.37
N THR A 37 12.25 0.77 -2.63
CA THR A 37 11.36 -0.31 -3.09
C THR A 37 12.03 -1.68 -3.13
N GLU A 38 13.14 -1.91 -2.46
CA GLU A 38 13.75 -3.23 -2.41
C GLU A 38 13.47 -3.90 -1.08
N TRP A 39 13.15 -5.19 -1.10
CA TRP A 39 13.46 -6.05 0.03
C TRP A 39 14.96 -6.24 0.19
N VAL A 40 15.40 -6.17 1.44
CA VAL A 40 16.77 -6.42 1.86
C VAL A 40 16.75 -7.41 3.03
N LEU A 41 17.40 -8.55 2.83
CA LEU A 41 17.59 -9.59 3.83
C LEU A 41 19.05 -9.57 4.29
N GLN A 42 19.28 -9.33 5.59
CA GLN A 42 20.63 -9.39 6.15
C GLN A 42 20.99 -10.81 6.58
N THR A 43 22.03 -11.38 5.98
CA THR A 43 22.57 -12.70 6.33
C THR A 43 23.96 -12.54 6.97
N GLU A 44 24.51 -13.65 7.48
CA GLU A 44 25.90 -13.66 8.00
C GLU A 44 26.94 -13.36 6.91
N SER A 45 26.62 -13.66 5.64
CA SER A 45 27.50 -13.48 4.48
C SER A 45 27.32 -12.14 3.76
N GLY A 46 26.32 -11.34 4.13
CA GLY A 46 26.05 -10.04 3.53
C GLY A 46 24.55 -9.74 3.36
N ALA A 47 24.24 -8.70 2.58
CA ALA A 47 22.86 -8.34 2.28
C ALA A 47 22.42 -8.98 0.96
N LEU A 48 21.33 -9.74 0.98
CA LEU A 48 20.61 -10.16 -0.22
C LEU A 48 19.51 -9.14 -0.53
N ARG A 49 19.40 -8.71 -1.79
CA ARG A 49 18.40 -7.75 -2.24
C ARG A 49 17.33 -8.43 -3.08
N SER A 50 16.32 -7.67 -3.52
CA SER A 50 15.14 -8.22 -4.20
C SER A 50 15.49 -9.14 -5.38
N ALA A 51 16.49 -8.78 -6.20
CA ALA A 51 16.95 -9.60 -7.32
C ALA A 51 17.56 -10.93 -6.87
N ASP A 52 18.27 -10.97 -5.74
CA ASP A 52 18.85 -12.18 -5.16
C ASP A 52 17.81 -13.08 -4.49
N LEU A 53 16.61 -12.54 -4.22
CA LEU A 53 15.52 -13.21 -3.55
C LEU A 53 14.48 -13.81 -4.51
N VAL A 54 14.71 -13.77 -5.84
CA VAL A 54 13.84 -14.42 -6.82
C VAL A 54 13.76 -15.93 -6.53
N GLY A 55 12.54 -16.46 -6.49
CA GLY A 55 12.22 -17.83 -6.09
C GLY A 55 12.05 -18.04 -4.58
N ALA A 56 12.38 -17.05 -3.74
CA ALA A 56 12.20 -17.16 -2.30
C ALA A 56 10.71 -17.14 -1.90
N GLU A 57 10.38 -17.92 -0.85
CA GLU A 57 9.06 -17.92 -0.24
C GLU A 57 9.07 -17.11 1.07
N LEU A 58 8.22 -16.09 1.16
CA LEU A 58 8.08 -15.19 2.29
C LEU A 58 6.80 -15.52 3.06
N ARG A 59 6.92 -15.85 4.35
CA ARG A 59 5.76 -16.03 5.23
C ARG A 59 5.41 -14.72 5.92
N LEU A 60 4.22 -14.20 5.65
CA LEU A 60 3.71 -12.97 6.23
C LEU A 60 3.09 -13.21 7.61
N ALA A 61 2.97 -12.15 8.41
CA ALA A 61 2.42 -12.19 9.78
C ALA A 61 0.95 -12.70 9.85
N GLY A 62 0.23 -12.74 8.73
CA GLY A 62 -1.12 -13.32 8.61
C GLY A 62 -1.17 -14.78 8.14
N GLY A 63 -0.03 -15.46 8.04
CA GLY A 63 0.06 -16.86 7.59
C GLY A 63 0.10 -17.04 6.08
N ALA A 64 -0.21 -16.01 5.30
CA ALA A 64 -0.02 -16.01 3.85
C ALA A 64 1.44 -16.27 3.48
N VAL A 65 1.66 -17.04 2.42
CA VAL A 65 2.99 -17.30 1.85
C VAL A 65 3.04 -16.64 0.48
N LEU A 66 3.99 -15.74 0.28
CA LEU A 66 4.30 -15.13 -1.00
C LEU A 66 5.51 -15.80 -1.62
N ARG A 67 5.58 -15.85 -2.95
CA ARG A 67 6.79 -16.18 -3.71
C ARG A 67 7.17 -14.99 -4.57
N ILE A 68 8.46 -14.69 -4.63
CA ILE A 68 8.99 -13.69 -5.56
C ILE A 68 9.23 -14.38 -6.90
N ASP A 69 8.39 -14.11 -7.90
CA ASP A 69 8.48 -14.77 -9.20
C ASP A 69 9.51 -14.08 -10.10
N SER A 70 9.49 -12.75 -10.12
CA SER A 70 10.45 -11.95 -10.87
C SER A 70 10.59 -10.54 -10.27
N VAL A 71 11.69 -9.86 -10.60
CA VAL A 71 12.00 -8.51 -10.13
C VAL A 71 12.52 -7.69 -11.30
N GLN A 72 12.01 -6.47 -11.46
CA GLN A 72 12.41 -5.56 -12.53
C GLN A 72 12.68 -4.16 -11.97
N HIS A 73 13.76 -3.54 -12.42
CA HIS A 73 13.99 -2.12 -12.15
C HIS A 73 13.25 -1.27 -13.19
N ILE A 74 12.37 -0.39 -12.72
CA ILE A 74 11.61 0.58 -13.52
C ILE A 74 12.25 1.96 -13.34
N GLY A 75 12.96 2.42 -14.35
CA GLY A 75 13.64 3.71 -14.35
C GLY A 75 14.81 3.72 -15.32
N ALA A 76 15.09 4.87 -15.93
CA ALA A 76 16.09 4.99 -16.99
C ALA A 76 17.55 4.93 -16.50
N SER A 77 17.80 5.00 -15.18
CA SER A 77 19.17 5.00 -14.63
C SER A 77 19.25 4.33 -13.26
N PRO A 78 20.33 3.58 -12.95
CA PRO A 78 20.57 3.07 -11.60
C PRO A 78 20.54 4.21 -10.57
N GLY A 79 19.80 4.03 -9.48
CA GLY A 79 19.61 5.06 -8.44
C GLY A 79 18.54 6.12 -8.75
N ARG A 80 17.88 6.03 -9.92
CA ARG A 80 16.66 6.78 -10.27
C ARG A 80 15.63 5.81 -10.85
N GLY A 81 14.65 5.45 -10.03
CA GLY A 81 13.66 4.45 -10.39
C GLY A 81 13.18 3.71 -9.16
N TRP A 82 12.37 2.69 -9.40
CA TRP A 82 11.83 1.82 -8.37
C TRP A 82 11.85 0.38 -8.87
N TRP A 83 11.77 -0.55 -7.94
CA TRP A 83 11.76 -1.99 -8.20
C TRP A 83 10.32 -2.49 -8.16
N ALA A 84 9.96 -3.18 -9.23
CA ALA A 84 8.69 -3.87 -9.41
C ALA A 84 8.89 -5.37 -9.17
N HIS A 85 7.92 -6.00 -8.51
CA HIS A 85 7.95 -7.43 -8.19
C HIS A 85 6.73 -8.11 -8.78
N GLU A 86 6.93 -9.19 -9.55
CA GLU A 86 5.86 -10.16 -9.76
C GLU A 86 5.86 -11.11 -8.57
N LEU A 87 4.72 -11.15 -7.89
CA LEU A 87 4.54 -11.93 -6.67
C LEU A 87 3.39 -12.90 -6.87
N SER A 88 3.57 -14.13 -6.40
CA SER A 88 2.50 -15.11 -6.26
C SER A 88 2.16 -15.32 -4.80
N VAL A 89 0.88 -15.48 -4.48
CA VAL A 89 0.40 -15.90 -3.16
C VAL A 89 -0.07 -17.35 -3.22
N ARG A 90 0.26 -18.13 -2.19
CA ARG A 90 -0.21 -19.51 -2.08
C ARG A 90 -1.64 -19.54 -1.53
N THR A 91 -2.54 -20.10 -2.31
CA THR A 91 -3.93 -20.39 -1.93
C THR A 91 -4.10 -21.88 -1.67
N GLU A 92 -5.02 -22.24 -0.77
CA GLU A 92 -5.31 -23.65 -0.48
C GLU A 92 -5.96 -24.38 -1.66
N LEU A 93 -6.77 -23.66 -2.45
CA LEU A 93 -7.60 -24.24 -3.51
C LEU A 93 -6.90 -24.30 -4.87
N GLN A 94 -6.07 -23.31 -5.21
CA GLN A 94 -5.53 -23.14 -6.57
C GLN A 94 -3.99 -23.09 -6.62
N GLY A 95 -3.32 -23.39 -5.50
CA GLY A 95 -1.87 -23.29 -5.41
C GLY A 95 -1.39 -21.84 -5.55
N TRP A 96 -0.29 -21.63 -6.28
CA TRP A 96 0.27 -20.31 -6.53
C TRP A 96 -0.60 -19.51 -7.49
N GLN A 97 -1.02 -18.31 -7.07
CA GLN A 97 -1.79 -17.37 -7.88
C GLN A 97 -1.12 -16.00 -7.86
N PRO A 98 -1.17 -15.22 -8.95
CA PRO A 98 -0.67 -13.85 -8.95
C PRO A 98 -1.28 -13.04 -7.80
N LEU A 99 -0.44 -12.31 -7.06
CA LEU A 99 -0.88 -11.44 -5.96
C LEU A 99 -1.68 -10.26 -6.49
N CYS A 100 -1.26 -9.69 -7.62
CA CYS A 100 -1.87 -8.52 -8.22
C CYS A 100 -2.70 -8.90 -9.45
N ALA A 101 -3.78 -8.16 -9.66
CA ALA A 101 -4.54 -8.27 -10.90
C ALA A 101 -3.69 -7.75 -12.08
N PRO A 102 -3.83 -8.36 -13.27
CA PRO A 102 -3.14 -7.90 -14.47
C PRO A 102 -3.62 -6.50 -14.88
N HIS A 103 -2.68 -5.69 -15.35
CA HIS A 103 -2.89 -4.44 -16.05
C HIS A 103 -3.27 -4.71 -17.52
N SER A 104 -3.59 -3.66 -18.28
CA SER A 104 -4.02 -3.80 -19.69
C SER A 104 -2.95 -4.38 -20.62
N ASP A 105 -1.68 -4.27 -20.23
CA ASP A 105 -0.53 -4.89 -20.93
C ASP A 105 -0.20 -6.30 -20.42
N GLY A 106 -0.98 -6.84 -19.48
CA GLY A 106 -0.78 -8.15 -18.86
C GLY A 106 0.16 -8.16 -17.65
N THR A 107 0.84 -7.06 -17.35
CA THR A 107 1.75 -6.97 -16.20
C THR A 107 0.99 -6.93 -14.88
N HIS A 108 1.53 -7.50 -13.81
CA HIS A 108 0.86 -7.54 -12.49
C HIS A 108 1.84 -7.28 -11.36
N TYR A 109 2.55 -6.16 -11.47
CA TYR A 109 3.58 -5.80 -10.51
C TYR A 109 3.01 -5.29 -9.18
N ALA A 110 3.70 -5.66 -8.11
CA ALA A 110 3.63 -5.02 -6.81
C ALA A 110 4.88 -4.16 -6.57
N VAL A 111 4.76 -3.22 -5.64
CA VAL A 111 5.89 -2.51 -5.02
C VAL A 111 5.87 -2.77 -3.53
N VAL A 112 7.07 -2.86 -2.95
CA VAL A 112 7.26 -2.82 -1.50
C VAL A 112 7.58 -1.39 -1.07
N LEU A 113 7.04 -0.96 0.06
CA LEU A 113 7.24 0.38 0.63
C LEU A 113 7.64 0.28 2.10
N PRO A 114 8.67 0.98 2.57
CA PRO A 114 9.09 0.95 3.96
C PRO A 114 8.08 1.71 4.83
N GLY A 115 7.78 1.13 5.97
CA GLY A 115 6.76 1.65 6.89
C GLY A 115 5.51 0.78 6.95
N ARG A 116 4.51 1.30 7.65
CA ARG A 116 3.28 0.57 7.95
C ARG A 116 2.08 1.29 7.37
N GLU A 117 1.35 0.60 6.52
CA GLU A 117 0.03 1.08 6.09
C GLU A 117 -0.93 1.06 7.27
N GLN A 118 -1.59 2.19 7.49
CA GLN A 118 -2.56 2.39 8.55
C GLN A 118 -3.97 2.03 8.07
N ALA A 119 -4.92 1.90 9.00
CA ALA A 119 -6.30 1.55 8.67
C ALA A 119 -6.99 2.59 7.75
N ASP A 120 -6.54 3.85 7.80
CA ASP A 120 -7.02 4.91 6.94
C ASP A 120 -6.32 4.94 5.56
N GLY A 121 -5.38 4.04 5.30
CA GLY A 121 -4.60 3.95 4.06
C GLY A 121 -3.35 4.84 4.01
N SER A 122 -3.07 5.65 5.04
CA SER A 122 -1.80 6.40 5.13
C SER A 122 -0.63 5.48 5.44
N LEU A 123 0.59 5.90 5.07
CA LEU A 123 1.82 5.18 5.36
C LEU A 123 2.60 5.88 6.50
N SER A 124 2.76 5.20 7.64
CA SER A 124 3.56 5.67 8.77
C SER A 124 5.01 5.18 8.69
N GLU A 125 5.91 5.85 9.40
CA GLU A 125 7.27 5.34 9.60
C GLU A 125 7.25 4.12 10.52
N ASP A 126 7.91 3.06 10.08
CA ASP A 126 8.14 1.85 10.86
C ASP A 126 9.31 1.09 10.21
N ALA A 127 10.48 1.12 10.84
CA ALA A 127 11.68 0.45 10.32
C ALA A 127 11.60 -1.09 10.34
N THR A 128 10.60 -1.63 11.01
CA THR A 128 10.37 -3.08 11.18
C THR A 128 9.24 -3.60 10.29
N ALA A 129 8.58 -2.71 9.53
CA ALA A 129 7.47 -3.06 8.67
C ALA A 129 7.69 -2.56 7.24
N PHE A 130 6.95 -3.20 6.33
CA PHE A 130 6.78 -2.74 4.98
C PHE A 130 5.32 -2.95 4.55
N ALA A 131 4.85 -2.10 3.65
CA ALA A 131 3.58 -2.26 2.95
C ALA A 131 3.83 -2.87 1.56
N LEU A 132 2.85 -3.62 1.07
CA LEU A 132 2.82 -4.11 -0.31
C LEU A 132 1.66 -3.48 -1.05
N SER A 133 1.93 -2.95 -2.24
CA SER A 133 0.89 -2.33 -3.06
C SER A 133 1.03 -2.76 -4.50
N CYS A 134 -0.05 -3.30 -5.08
CA CYS A 134 -0.13 -3.50 -6.52
C CYS A 134 0.00 -2.15 -7.24
N THR A 135 0.57 -2.13 -8.44
CA THR A 135 0.75 -0.90 -9.25
C THR A 135 -0.56 -0.17 -9.60
N SER A 136 -1.70 -0.85 -9.47
CA SER A 136 -3.06 -0.28 -9.57
C SER A 136 -3.56 0.38 -8.27
N GLY A 137 -2.94 0.08 -7.14
CA GLY A 137 -3.25 0.61 -5.81
C GLY A 137 -2.75 2.05 -5.60
N ALA A 138 -3.32 2.73 -4.61
CA ALA A 138 -3.06 4.15 -4.36
C ALA A 138 -1.60 4.43 -3.96
N LEU A 139 -1.03 3.62 -3.06
CA LEU A 139 0.36 3.76 -2.62
C LEU A 139 1.33 3.66 -3.81
N ALA A 140 1.18 2.64 -4.65
CA ALA A 140 2.02 2.45 -5.83
C ALA A 140 1.82 3.55 -6.88
N LYS A 141 0.60 4.03 -7.10
CA LYS A 141 0.33 5.17 -8.00
C LYS A 141 1.06 6.43 -7.53
N CYS A 142 1.02 6.74 -6.24
CA CYS A 142 1.69 7.90 -5.68
C CYS A 142 3.22 7.80 -5.75
N LEU A 143 3.77 6.61 -5.51
CA LEU A 143 5.20 6.36 -5.75
C LEU A 143 5.57 6.63 -7.21
N ARG A 144 4.78 6.13 -8.15
CA ARG A 144 5.01 6.30 -9.60
C ARG A 144 4.87 7.75 -10.06
N MET A 145 4.11 8.56 -9.34
CA MET A 145 4.05 10.02 -9.49
C MET A 145 5.27 10.72 -8.86
N GLY A 146 6.28 9.98 -8.37
CA GLY A 146 7.52 10.54 -7.84
C GLY A 146 7.44 10.95 -6.36
N TYR A 147 6.33 10.67 -5.67
CA TYR A 147 6.24 10.88 -4.23
C TYR A 147 6.90 9.69 -3.52
N GLU A 148 8.22 9.75 -3.32
CA GLU A 148 8.94 8.71 -2.58
C GLU A 148 8.92 9.01 -1.07
N PRO A 149 8.22 8.22 -0.22
CA PRO A 149 7.97 8.60 1.17
C PRO A 149 9.21 8.57 2.08
N TRP A 150 10.32 7.96 1.63
CA TRP A 150 11.62 7.98 2.32
C TRP A 150 12.52 9.13 1.88
N GLN A 151 12.14 9.90 0.86
CA GLN A 151 12.93 11.02 0.38
C GLN A 151 12.59 12.31 1.10
N THR A 152 13.55 13.24 1.03
CA THR A 152 13.43 14.62 1.45
C THR A 152 13.78 15.49 0.25
N THR A 153 13.03 16.56 0.01
CA THR A 153 13.35 17.51 -1.07
C THR A 153 14.69 18.20 -0.82
N SER A 154 15.25 18.85 -1.85
CA SER A 154 16.46 19.68 -1.68
C SER A 154 16.29 20.82 -0.67
N ALA A 155 15.05 21.23 -0.40
CA ALA A 155 14.70 22.24 0.60
C ALA A 155 14.50 21.64 2.02
N GLY A 156 14.75 20.35 2.23
CA GLY A 156 14.63 19.70 3.54
C GLY A 156 13.21 19.27 3.93
N VAL A 157 12.25 19.28 2.99
CA VAL A 157 10.85 18.89 3.27
C VAL A 157 10.69 17.37 3.09
N PRO A 158 10.30 16.60 4.12
CA PRO A 158 10.02 15.17 3.99
C PRO A 158 8.84 14.94 3.04
N LEU A 159 8.98 14.01 2.10
CA LEU A 159 7.92 13.74 1.12
C LEU A 159 6.80 12.84 1.64
N ARG A 160 6.91 12.27 2.84
CA ARG A 160 5.90 11.36 3.40
C ARG A 160 4.52 12.01 3.54
N SER A 161 4.43 13.24 4.03
CA SER A 161 3.15 13.94 4.16
C SER A 161 2.52 14.22 2.80
N THR A 162 3.32 14.59 1.79
CA THR A 162 2.87 14.76 0.40
C THR A 162 2.46 13.44 -0.24
N PHE A 163 3.18 12.34 0.04
CA PHE A 163 2.81 11.00 -0.37
C PHE A 163 1.45 10.60 0.21
N ASN A 164 1.24 10.81 1.52
CA ASN A 164 -0.04 10.53 2.17
C ASN A 164 -1.16 11.42 1.60
N ALA A 165 -0.89 12.71 1.33
CA ALA A 165 -1.83 13.59 0.63
C ALA A 165 -2.20 13.05 -0.76
N CYS A 166 -1.22 12.51 -1.50
CA CYS A 166 -1.46 11.89 -2.80
C CYS A 166 -2.35 10.64 -2.63
N VAL A 167 -2.11 9.83 -1.61
CA VAL A 167 -2.93 8.64 -1.34
C VAL A 167 -4.38 9.02 -1.07
N ARG A 168 -4.61 10.08 -0.27
CA ARG A 168 -5.97 10.64 -0.08
C ARG A 168 -6.59 11.06 -1.41
N MET A 169 -5.85 11.84 -2.18
CA MET A 169 -6.29 12.42 -3.45
C MET A 169 -6.63 11.34 -4.49
N VAL A 170 -5.77 10.35 -4.69
CA VAL A 170 -6.01 9.23 -5.62
C VAL A 170 -7.27 8.47 -5.23
N ARG A 171 -7.54 8.31 -3.94
CA ARG A 171 -8.74 7.64 -3.41
C ARG A 171 -9.99 8.53 -3.40
N ALA A 172 -9.84 9.83 -3.64
CA ALA A 172 -10.83 10.85 -3.31
C ALA A 172 -11.32 10.72 -1.84
N ASP A 173 -10.43 10.39 -0.92
CA ASP A 173 -10.72 10.31 0.51
C ASP A 173 -10.71 11.72 1.12
N TYR A 174 -11.72 12.51 0.74
CA TYR A 174 -11.84 13.93 1.09
C TYR A 174 -11.80 14.15 2.60
N GLY A 175 -12.40 13.24 3.39
CA GLY A 175 -12.41 13.32 4.85
C GLY A 175 -11.13 12.84 5.53
N GLY A 176 -10.23 12.15 4.82
CA GLY A 176 -9.01 11.59 5.40
C GLY A 176 -9.23 10.46 6.39
N HIS A 177 -10.35 9.74 6.27
CA HIS A 177 -10.75 8.67 7.20
C HIS A 177 -10.69 7.27 6.57
N GLY A 178 -10.03 7.16 5.41
CA GLY A 178 -9.87 5.91 4.67
C GLY A 178 -11.05 5.55 3.79
N VAL A 179 -12.07 6.40 3.67
CA VAL A 179 -13.27 6.14 2.84
C VAL A 179 -13.04 6.65 1.42
N PRO A 180 -12.94 5.78 0.40
CA PRO A 180 -12.70 6.23 -0.96
C PRO A 180 -13.99 6.68 -1.65
N TYR A 181 -13.93 7.84 -2.32
CA TYR A 181 -15.02 8.38 -3.13
C TYR A 181 -14.66 8.45 -4.62
N THR A 182 -13.88 7.48 -5.09
CA THR A 182 -13.43 7.35 -6.48
C THR A 182 -13.77 5.98 -7.07
N GLU A 183 -13.71 5.87 -8.39
CA GLU A 183 -13.84 4.63 -9.16
C GLU A 183 -12.75 4.58 -10.23
N ASN A 184 -12.48 3.38 -10.76
CA ASN A 184 -11.58 3.23 -11.90
C ASN A 184 -12.15 3.96 -13.13
N GLY A 185 -11.28 4.52 -13.97
CA GLY A 185 -11.67 5.20 -15.21
C GLY A 185 -11.72 6.72 -15.13
N HIS A 186 -11.61 7.31 -13.93
CA HIS A 186 -11.54 8.77 -13.77
C HIS A 186 -10.09 9.26 -13.88
N GLN A 187 -9.83 10.12 -14.87
CA GLN A 187 -8.54 10.77 -15.03
C GLN A 187 -8.37 11.92 -14.03
N ILE A 188 -7.14 12.13 -13.60
CA ILE A 188 -6.75 13.22 -12.70
C ILE A 188 -5.48 13.88 -13.24
N ASP A 189 -5.43 15.21 -13.18
CA ASP A 189 -4.20 16.00 -13.33
C ASP A 189 -3.73 16.38 -11.92
N VAL A 190 -2.50 16.03 -11.58
CA VAL A 190 -1.93 16.17 -10.24
C VAL A 190 -0.79 17.16 -10.32
N TYR A 191 -0.70 18.06 -9.36
CA TYR A 191 0.39 19.03 -9.31
C TYR A 191 0.62 19.53 -7.89
N ASP A 192 1.84 20.01 -7.63
CA ASP A 192 2.24 20.42 -6.30
C ASP A 192 3.24 21.61 -6.33
N PRO A 193 3.37 22.34 -5.21
CA PRO A 193 4.32 23.45 -5.11
C PRO A 193 5.80 23.01 -5.08
N LEU A 194 6.08 21.72 -4.80
CA LEU A 194 7.44 21.19 -4.72
C LEU A 194 8.01 20.86 -6.11
N GLY A 195 7.15 20.86 -7.14
CA GLY A 195 7.51 20.58 -8.53
C GLY A 195 7.78 19.11 -8.80
N VAL A 196 7.28 18.19 -7.94
CA VAL A 196 7.34 16.75 -8.18
C VAL A 196 6.42 16.39 -9.35
N GLN A 197 5.18 16.87 -9.29
CA GLN A 197 4.24 16.87 -10.40
C GLN A 197 3.99 18.31 -10.87
N ARG A 198 3.82 18.48 -12.18
CA ARG A 198 3.53 19.76 -12.83
C ARG A 198 2.16 19.66 -13.49
N PRO A 199 1.37 20.74 -13.50
CA PRO A 199 0.04 20.71 -14.08
C PRO A 199 0.13 20.41 -15.58
N ASP A 200 -0.63 19.42 -16.03
CA ASP A 200 -0.81 19.07 -17.45
C ASP A 200 -2.30 19.10 -17.78
N LEU A 201 -2.80 20.32 -18.03
CA LEU A 201 -4.23 20.58 -18.19
C LEU A 201 -4.76 19.90 -19.46
N LEU A 202 -5.49 18.81 -19.29
CA LEU A 202 -6.26 18.21 -20.37
C LEU A 202 -7.59 18.97 -20.56
N PRO A 203 -8.10 19.06 -21.80
CA PRO A 203 -9.41 19.67 -22.06
C PRO A 203 -10.51 19.02 -21.22
N GLY A 204 -11.31 19.83 -20.52
CA GLY A 204 -12.44 19.35 -19.71
C GLY A 204 -12.13 19.04 -18.25
N GLN A 205 -10.86 19.17 -17.82
CA GLN A 205 -10.49 19.03 -16.42
C GLN A 205 -10.60 20.36 -15.66
N HIS A 206 -11.19 20.31 -14.47
CA HIS A 206 -11.42 21.45 -13.59
C HIS A 206 -10.79 21.20 -12.22
N PHE A 207 -10.48 22.28 -11.49
CA PHE A 207 -9.92 22.17 -10.14
C PHE A 207 -10.88 21.37 -9.25
N GLU A 208 -10.40 20.26 -8.68
CA GLU A 208 -11.21 19.39 -7.85
C GLU A 208 -11.06 19.75 -6.38
N ALA A 209 -9.82 19.71 -5.87
CA ALA A 209 -9.54 19.91 -4.45
C ALA A 209 -8.05 20.21 -4.19
N GLY A 210 -7.79 20.77 -3.01
CA GLY A 210 -6.46 20.80 -2.41
C GLY A 210 -6.34 19.80 -1.26
N TRP A 211 -5.17 19.20 -1.09
CA TRP A 211 -4.98 18.03 -0.24
C TRP A 211 -3.87 18.21 0.78
N SER A 212 -4.14 17.77 2.01
CA SER A 212 -3.16 17.56 3.08
C SER A 212 -3.03 16.06 3.37
N GLU A 213 -2.09 15.67 4.24
CA GLU A 213 -1.99 14.27 4.70
C GLU A 213 -3.24 13.79 5.46
N HIS A 214 -4.04 14.73 5.98
CA HIS A 214 -5.26 14.49 6.76
C HIS A 214 -6.55 14.52 5.91
N GLY A 215 -6.46 14.60 4.59
CA GLY A 215 -7.61 14.74 3.70
C GLY A 215 -7.63 16.09 2.96
N ALA A 216 -8.76 16.38 2.31
CA ALA A 216 -8.92 17.62 1.56
C ALA A 216 -8.98 18.83 2.52
N VAL A 217 -8.32 19.92 2.15
CA VAL A 217 -8.40 21.20 2.90
C VAL A 217 -9.61 22.03 2.44
N CYS A 218 -10.05 21.82 1.20
CA CYS A 218 -11.28 22.30 0.59
C CYS A 218 -11.60 21.44 -0.65
N VAL A 219 -12.86 21.44 -1.11
CA VAL A 219 -13.31 20.68 -2.31
C VAL A 219 -14.15 21.55 -3.24
N HIS A 220 -13.67 21.86 -4.44
CA HIS A 220 -14.39 22.66 -5.42
C HIS A 220 -15.51 21.87 -6.09
N HIS A 221 -15.21 20.66 -6.55
CA HIS A 221 -16.20 19.68 -6.98
C HIS A 221 -15.78 18.27 -6.59
N VAL A 222 -16.75 17.36 -6.54
CA VAL A 222 -16.49 15.92 -6.33
C VAL A 222 -16.11 15.25 -7.65
N ARG A 223 -15.33 14.16 -7.58
CA ARG A 223 -14.96 13.37 -8.75
C ARG A 223 -16.08 12.45 -9.24
N VAL A 224 -16.79 11.82 -8.31
CA VAL A 224 -17.83 10.81 -8.60
C VAL A 224 -19.12 11.17 -7.84
N GLU A 225 -20.01 11.91 -8.49
CA GLU A 225 -21.18 12.51 -7.83
C GLU A 225 -22.18 11.50 -7.28
N HIS A 226 -22.32 10.31 -7.88
CA HIS A 226 -23.20 9.27 -7.32
C HIS A 226 -22.66 8.64 -6.04
N LYS A 227 -21.37 8.81 -5.72
CA LYS A 227 -20.80 8.34 -4.45
C LYS A 227 -20.95 9.38 -3.34
N LEU A 228 -20.86 10.65 -3.68
CA LEU A 228 -20.85 11.74 -2.70
C LEU A 228 -21.15 13.08 -3.35
N THR A 229 -21.95 13.90 -2.69
CA THR A 229 -22.22 15.30 -3.07
C THR A 229 -21.47 16.28 -2.16
N LEU A 230 -21.30 17.54 -2.60
CA LEU A 230 -20.71 18.60 -1.77
C LEU A 230 -21.49 18.85 -0.47
N ALA A 231 -22.83 18.79 -0.53
CA ALA A 231 -23.67 18.93 0.67
C ALA A 231 -23.45 17.78 1.67
N GLN A 232 -23.26 16.55 1.16
CA GLN A 232 -22.92 15.41 2.02
C GLN A 232 -21.52 15.56 2.63
N LEU A 233 -20.54 16.07 1.87
CA LEU A 233 -19.19 16.35 2.38
C LEU A 233 -19.22 17.26 3.61
N GLU A 234 -19.95 18.38 3.55
CA GLU A 234 -20.06 19.31 4.69
C GLU A 234 -20.76 18.68 5.91
N SER A 235 -21.77 17.85 5.66
CA SER A 235 -22.50 17.17 6.71
C SER A 235 -21.62 16.14 7.42
N LEU A 236 -20.89 15.32 6.65
CA LEU A 236 -20.11 14.19 7.13
C LEU A 236 -18.78 14.62 7.76
N TYR A 237 -18.14 15.67 7.22
CA TYR A 237 -16.79 16.07 7.59
C TYR A 237 -16.77 17.52 8.09
N PRO A 238 -16.81 17.72 9.43
CA PRO A 238 -16.79 19.06 10.02
C PRO A 238 -15.67 20.00 9.52
N PRO A 239 -14.43 19.53 9.24
CA PRO A 239 -13.38 20.39 8.70
C PRO A 239 -13.68 21.00 7.31
N LEU A 240 -14.60 20.41 6.55
CA LEU A 240 -14.97 20.86 5.21
C LEU A 240 -16.21 21.78 5.17
N ARG A 241 -16.87 22.02 6.31
CA ARG A 241 -18.03 22.93 6.37
C ARG A 241 -17.65 24.35 5.94
N GLY A 242 -18.35 24.90 4.96
CA GLY A 242 -18.08 26.20 4.37
C GLY A 242 -16.81 26.22 3.51
N ARG A 243 -16.26 25.06 3.14
CA ARG A 243 -15.04 24.92 2.33
C ARG A 243 -15.27 24.11 1.07
N VAL A 244 -16.51 24.08 0.58
CA VAL A 244 -16.89 23.35 -0.63
C VAL A 244 -17.47 24.27 -1.71
N GLY A 245 -17.34 23.88 -2.98
CA GLY A 245 -17.84 24.66 -4.11
C GLY A 245 -16.92 25.82 -4.50
N GLU A 246 -17.51 26.90 -5.01
CA GLU A 246 -16.80 28.08 -5.55
C GLU A 246 -15.80 28.73 -4.57
N VAL A 247 -16.01 28.59 -3.26
CA VAL A 247 -15.07 29.09 -2.25
C VAL A 247 -13.71 28.37 -2.30
N CYS A 248 -13.71 27.10 -2.71
CA CYS A 248 -12.50 26.32 -2.84
C CYS A 248 -11.81 26.65 -4.17
N THR A 249 -10.87 27.59 -4.13
CA THR A 249 -9.93 27.88 -5.22
C THR A 249 -8.56 27.30 -4.89
N GLU A 250 -7.65 27.25 -5.87
CA GLU A 250 -6.25 26.88 -5.62
C GLU A 250 -5.62 27.78 -4.55
N ASP A 251 -5.88 29.08 -4.58
CA ASP A 251 -5.37 30.04 -3.59
C ASP A 251 -5.95 29.79 -2.20
N PHE A 252 -7.26 29.49 -2.11
CA PHE A 252 -7.89 29.10 -0.85
C PHE A 252 -7.23 27.84 -0.30
N ALA A 253 -7.05 26.82 -1.14
CA ALA A 253 -6.40 25.57 -0.74
C ALA A 253 -4.96 25.80 -0.24
N ARG A 254 -4.16 26.62 -0.94
CA ARG A 254 -2.80 27.00 -0.52
C ARG A 254 -2.80 27.68 0.85
N ALA A 255 -3.69 28.65 1.05
CA ALA A 255 -3.82 29.36 2.32
C ALA A 255 -4.24 28.45 3.49
N HIS A 256 -4.83 27.29 3.20
CA HIS A 256 -5.28 26.31 4.20
C HIS A 256 -4.36 25.08 4.30
N GLY A 257 -3.13 25.14 3.76
CA GLY A 257 -2.11 24.13 3.97
C GLY A 257 -2.16 22.94 3.01
N ALA A 258 -2.72 23.11 1.81
CA ALA A 258 -2.61 22.09 0.76
C ALA A 258 -1.14 21.81 0.39
N LEU A 259 -0.76 20.54 0.42
CA LEU A 259 0.53 20.02 -0.02
C LEU A 259 0.55 19.72 -1.52
N LEU A 260 -0.60 19.34 -2.08
CA LEU A 260 -0.80 19.13 -3.50
C LEU A 260 -2.25 19.40 -3.89
N PHE A 261 -2.47 19.44 -5.20
CA PHE A 261 -3.75 19.73 -5.82
C PHE A 261 -4.05 18.68 -6.86
N ASN A 262 -5.32 18.57 -7.21
CA ASN A 262 -5.67 17.87 -8.43
C ASN A 262 -6.80 18.58 -9.17
N ARG A 263 -6.87 18.26 -10.45
CA ARG A 263 -8.02 18.48 -11.30
C ARG A 263 -8.61 17.13 -11.69
N SER A 264 -9.90 17.13 -12.03
CA SER A 264 -10.56 15.99 -12.66
C SER A 264 -11.64 16.48 -13.61
N ASP A 265 -12.18 15.57 -14.40
CA ASP A 265 -13.39 15.85 -15.17
C ASP A 265 -14.54 16.23 -14.22
N LEU A 266 -15.47 17.06 -14.71
CA LEU A 266 -16.68 17.35 -13.98
C LEU A 266 -17.57 16.09 -13.86
N PRO A 267 -18.38 15.99 -12.81
CA PRO A 267 -19.39 14.95 -12.74
C PRO A 267 -20.27 14.90 -13.99
N GLY A 268 -20.48 13.68 -14.51
CA GLY A 268 -21.36 13.44 -15.65
C GLY A 268 -20.75 13.71 -17.04
N THR A 269 -19.49 14.16 -17.14
CA THR A 269 -18.82 14.39 -18.44
C THR A 269 -17.96 13.23 -18.92
N VAL A 270 -17.66 12.25 -18.06
CA VAL A 270 -16.89 11.04 -18.43
C VAL A 270 -17.79 10.07 -19.19
N ALA A 271 -17.45 9.77 -20.45
CA ALA A 271 -18.11 8.71 -21.21
C ALA A 271 -17.82 7.35 -20.54
N ARG A 272 -18.88 6.62 -20.18
CA ARG A 272 -18.77 5.26 -19.63
C ARG A 272 -18.43 4.23 -20.69
#